data_AF-A0A957N8X0-F1
#
_entry.id   AF-A0A957N8X0-F1
#
_cell.length_a   1.000
_cell.length_b   1.000
_cell.length_c   1.000
_cell.angle_alpha   90.00
_cell.angle_beta   90.00
_cell.angle_gamma   90.00
#
_symmetry.space_group_name_H-M   'P 1'
#
loop_
_entity.id
_entity.type
_entity.pdbx_description
1 polymer ?
#
loop_
_entity_poly.entity_id
_entity_poly.type
_entity_poly.pdbx_seq_one_letter_code
_entity_poly.pdbx_strand_id
1 'polypeptide(L)'
;MTLPRAETFAELPPPWPDELLPAIRDALREGAQTLIVLDDDPTGTQTVYDLPVLTDWSEATLREELAAGTPVFFVLTNSRSLPPADAAALNRTIGRNIAAATAATGRGAAVVSRSDSTLRGHFPVETDALAAGLGAHFDGLLLIP
;
A
#
# COMPACT_ATOMS: atom_id res chain seq x y z
N MET A 1 -27.89 -15.14 14.63
CA MET A 1 -28.01 -14.01 15.57
C MET A 1 -28.46 -12.80 14.77
N THR A 2 -29.59 -12.21 15.09
CA THR A 2 -30.16 -11.07 14.36
C THR A 2 -30.02 -9.83 15.25
N LEU A 3 -29.33 -8.80 14.79
CA LEU A 3 -29.11 -7.57 15.55
C LEU A 3 -30.21 -6.54 15.21
N PRO A 4 -30.95 -5.97 16.19
CA PRO A 4 -31.97 -4.97 15.94
C PRO A 4 -31.36 -3.64 15.47
N ARG A 5 -31.64 -3.24 14.23
CA ARG A 5 -31.03 -2.06 13.58
C ARG A 5 -31.04 -0.80 14.46
N ALA A 6 -32.18 -0.44 15.05
CA ALA A 6 -32.31 0.82 15.79
C ALA A 6 -31.45 0.82 17.07
N GLU A 7 -31.47 -0.28 17.83
CA GLU A 7 -30.69 -0.43 19.06
C GLU A 7 -29.19 -0.48 18.75
N THR A 8 -28.78 -1.25 17.75
CA THR A 8 -27.37 -1.33 17.34
C THR A 8 -26.82 0.01 16.87
N PHE A 9 -27.60 0.81 16.13
CA PHE A 9 -27.16 2.13 15.68
C PHE A 9 -27.13 3.16 16.83
N ALA A 10 -27.98 3.01 17.84
CA ALA A 10 -27.99 3.88 19.02
C ALA A 10 -26.78 3.65 19.94
N GLU A 11 -26.18 2.45 19.89
CA GLU A 11 -24.98 2.09 20.64
C GLU A 11 -23.66 2.47 19.95
N LEU A 12 -23.71 2.97 18.70
CA LEU A 12 -22.52 3.43 18.01
C LEU A 12 -21.90 4.62 18.76
N PRO A 13 -20.56 4.69 18.83
CA PRO A 13 -19.91 5.87 19.35
C PRO A 13 -20.35 7.11 18.57
N PRO A 14 -20.41 8.29 19.21
CA PRO A 14 -20.72 9.51 18.50
C PRO A 14 -19.71 9.75 17.37
N PRO A 15 -20.12 10.40 16.26
CA PRO A 15 -19.18 10.82 15.22
C PRO A 15 -18.03 11.61 15.82
N TRP A 16 -16.83 11.40 15.28
CA TRP A 16 -15.68 12.20 15.69
C TRP A 16 -15.98 13.69 15.45
N PRO A 17 -15.77 14.57 16.45
CA PRO A 17 -16.25 15.95 16.38
C PRO A 17 -15.43 16.84 15.43
N ASP A 18 -14.16 16.47 15.20
CA ASP A 18 -13.21 17.29 14.47
C ASP A 18 -12.96 16.78 13.05
N GLU A 19 -12.73 17.71 12.11
CA GLU A 19 -12.21 17.36 10.79
C GLU A 19 -10.74 16.94 10.88
N LEU A 20 -10.46 15.66 10.60
CA LEU A 20 -9.10 15.11 10.68
C LEU A 20 -8.25 15.37 9.42
N LEU A 21 -8.86 15.74 8.29
CA LEU A 21 -8.14 15.91 7.02
C LEU A 21 -7.01 16.96 7.07
N PRO A 22 -7.18 18.13 7.71
CA PRO A 22 -6.08 19.09 7.87
C PRO A 22 -4.91 18.49 8.65
N ALA A 23 -5.17 17.87 9.80
CA ALA A 23 -4.15 17.25 10.63
C ALA A 23 -3.41 16.11 9.92
N ILE A 24 -4.11 15.28 9.15
CA ILE A 24 -3.49 14.22 8.33
C ILE A 24 -2.56 14.84 7.28
N ARG A 25 -2.99 15.91 6.60
CA ARG A 25 -2.16 16.57 5.58
C ARG A 25 -0.90 17.19 6.18
N ASP A 26 -0.99 17.79 7.36
CA ASP A 26 0.16 18.36 8.04
C ASP A 26 1.14 17.27 8.49
N ALA A 27 0.63 16.17 9.07
CA ALA A 27 1.44 15.01 9.41
C ALA A 27 2.15 14.40 8.19
N LEU A 28 1.50 14.36 7.01
CA LEU A 28 2.11 13.88 5.77
C LEU A 28 3.18 14.83 5.21
N ARG A 29 3.06 16.14 5.43
CA ARG A 29 4.08 17.13 5.00
C ARG A 29 5.31 17.11 5.91
N GLU A 30 5.10 16.95 7.21
CA GLU A 30 6.15 16.87 8.22
C GLU A 30 6.85 15.50 8.20
N GLY A 31 6.11 14.44 7.84
CA GLY A 31 6.62 13.09 7.73
C GLY A 31 7.60 12.91 6.57
N ALA A 32 8.78 12.38 6.85
CA ALA A 32 9.71 11.89 5.85
C ALA A 32 9.29 10.50 5.31
N GLN A 33 7.99 10.31 5.04
CA GLN A 33 7.45 9.06 4.51
C GLN A 33 6.92 9.25 3.10
N THR A 34 7.17 8.26 2.26
CA THR A 34 6.60 8.15 0.91
C THR A 34 5.58 7.02 0.89
N LEU A 35 4.42 7.26 0.28
CA LEU A 35 3.42 6.22 0.04
C LEU A 35 3.74 5.46 -1.25
N ILE A 36 3.98 4.16 -1.13
CA ILE A 36 4.26 3.28 -2.26
C ILE A 36 3.03 2.40 -2.49
N VAL A 37 2.41 2.54 -3.65
CA VAL A 37 1.23 1.74 -4.03
C VAL A 37 1.66 0.65 -5.01
N LEU A 38 1.48 -0.62 -4.62
CA LEU A 38 1.70 -1.78 -5.47
C LEU A 38 0.39 -2.14 -6.16
N ASP A 39 0.34 -2.00 -7.49
CA ASP A 39 -0.85 -2.30 -8.29
C ASP A 39 -0.63 -3.58 -9.10
N ASP A 40 -1.53 -4.55 -8.92
CA ASP A 40 -1.45 -5.87 -9.55
C ASP A 40 -1.86 -5.87 -11.04
N ASP A 41 -2.42 -4.76 -11.53
CA ASP A 41 -2.97 -4.64 -12.88
C ASP A 41 -2.78 -3.25 -13.49
N PRO A 42 -2.31 -3.17 -14.76
CA PRO A 42 -2.17 -1.90 -15.46
C PRO A 42 -3.44 -1.06 -15.54
N THR A 43 -4.64 -1.66 -15.53
CA THR A 43 -5.88 -0.88 -15.60
C THR A 43 -6.12 -0.02 -14.34
N GLY A 44 -5.63 -0.47 -13.18
CA GLY A 44 -5.77 0.23 -11.91
C GLY A 44 -5.08 1.60 -11.92
N THR A 45 -3.90 1.67 -12.53
CA THR A 45 -3.10 2.90 -12.65
C THR A 45 -3.67 3.94 -13.62
N GLN A 46 -4.66 3.58 -14.46
CA GLN A 46 -5.30 4.55 -15.37
C GLN A 46 -6.20 5.56 -14.63
N THR A 47 -6.46 5.32 -13.35
CA THR A 47 -7.32 6.15 -12.50
C THR A 47 -6.58 7.23 -11.72
N VAL A 48 -5.23 7.27 -11.83
CA VAL A 48 -4.40 8.26 -11.15
C VAL A 48 -3.81 9.28 -12.13
N TYR A 49 -3.55 10.50 -11.64
CA TYR A 49 -3.06 11.62 -12.43
C TYR A 49 -1.93 12.34 -11.68
N ASP A 50 -0.94 12.85 -12.43
CA ASP A 50 0.23 13.55 -11.90
C ASP A 50 1.07 12.79 -10.86
N LEU A 51 1.05 11.44 -10.92
CA LEU A 51 1.85 10.59 -10.06
C LEU A 51 2.79 9.69 -10.87
N PRO A 52 4.04 9.47 -10.42
CA PRO A 52 4.93 8.51 -11.06
C PRO A 52 4.36 7.09 -11.00
N VAL A 53 4.44 6.39 -12.13
CA VAL A 53 4.14 4.97 -12.25
C VAL A 53 5.39 4.25 -12.70
N LEU A 54 6.01 3.51 -11.79
CA LEU A 54 7.20 2.73 -12.04
C LEU A 54 6.80 1.35 -12.59
N THR A 55 7.38 0.98 -13.72
CA THR A 55 7.26 -0.37 -14.31
C THR A 55 8.50 -1.22 -14.04
N ASP A 56 9.41 -0.72 -13.20
CA ASP A 56 10.58 -1.41 -12.68
C ASP A 56 10.57 -1.29 -11.15
N TRP A 57 11.04 -2.32 -10.46
CA TRP A 57 11.06 -2.43 -9.00
C TRP A 57 12.43 -2.81 -8.48
N SER A 58 13.49 -2.52 -9.24
CA SER A 58 14.86 -2.67 -8.74
C SER A 58 15.12 -1.73 -7.57
N GLU A 59 16.02 -2.11 -6.67
CA GLU A 59 16.45 -1.24 -5.56
C GLU A 59 16.96 0.12 -6.06
N ALA A 60 17.64 0.14 -7.22
CA ALA A 60 18.18 1.37 -7.81
C ALA A 60 17.06 2.35 -8.17
N THR A 61 16.05 1.89 -8.92
CA THR A 61 14.88 2.71 -9.32
C THR A 61 14.10 3.21 -8.09
N LEU A 62 13.85 2.33 -7.12
CA LEU A 62 13.14 2.70 -5.89
C LEU A 62 13.92 3.73 -5.07
N ARG A 63 15.25 3.60 -5.01
CA ARG A 63 16.12 4.55 -4.31
C ARG A 63 16.11 5.92 -4.99
N GLU A 64 16.16 5.96 -6.31
CA GLU A 64 16.08 7.21 -7.09
C GLU A 64 14.77 7.95 -6.80
N GLU A 65 13.64 7.24 -6.85
CA GLU A 65 12.32 7.84 -6.60
C GLU A 65 12.15 8.31 -5.15
N LEU A 66 12.62 7.50 -4.18
CA LEU A 66 12.61 7.89 -2.76
C LEU A 66 13.52 9.11 -2.50
N ALA A 67 14.68 9.18 -3.14
CA ALA A 67 15.61 10.31 -3.01
C ALA A 67 15.07 11.60 -3.65
N ALA A 68 14.21 11.49 -4.67
CA ALA A 68 13.50 12.62 -5.26
C ALA A 68 12.48 13.27 -4.29
N GLY A 69 12.17 12.61 -3.18
CA GLY A 69 11.23 13.11 -2.17
C GLY A 69 9.77 13.04 -2.61
N THR A 70 9.46 12.20 -3.59
CA THR A 70 8.11 12.01 -4.10
C THR A 70 7.18 11.57 -2.96
N PRO A 71 6.04 12.28 -2.72
CA PRO A 71 5.13 11.93 -1.63
C PRO A 71 4.42 10.59 -1.85
N VAL A 72 4.07 10.27 -3.10
CA VAL A 72 3.40 9.02 -3.49
C VAL A 72 3.79 8.61 -4.90
N PHE A 73 4.03 7.32 -5.10
CA PHE A 73 4.21 6.73 -6.44
C PHE A 73 3.63 5.32 -6.50
N PHE A 74 3.40 4.87 -7.73
CA PHE A 74 2.89 3.54 -8.03
C PHE A 74 4.01 2.64 -8.54
N VAL A 75 3.93 1.37 -8.17
CA VAL A 75 4.73 0.29 -8.75
C VAL A 75 3.75 -0.68 -9.41
N LEU A 76 3.79 -0.74 -10.72
CA LEU A 76 2.98 -1.66 -11.50
C LEU A 76 3.65 -3.05 -11.50
N THR A 77 3.08 -4.00 -10.77
CA THR A 77 3.64 -5.36 -10.67
C THR A 77 3.13 -6.27 -11.78
N ASN A 78 1.92 -5.99 -12.31
CA ASN A 78 1.22 -6.85 -13.27
C ASN A 78 1.15 -8.32 -12.81
N SER A 79 1.04 -8.56 -11.49
CA SER A 79 1.13 -9.89 -10.88
C SER A 79 -0.16 -10.71 -10.98
N ARG A 80 -1.29 -10.11 -11.35
CA ARG A 80 -2.61 -10.76 -11.31
C ARG A 80 -2.68 -12.10 -12.04
N SER A 81 -2.04 -12.17 -13.21
CA SER A 81 -2.07 -13.36 -14.08
C SER A 81 -1.00 -14.40 -13.72
N LEU A 82 -0.10 -14.09 -12.79
CA LEU A 82 0.95 -15.00 -12.38
C LEU A 82 0.36 -16.15 -11.55
N PRO A 83 1.01 -17.33 -11.57
CA PRO A 83 0.75 -18.36 -10.57
C PRO A 83 0.96 -17.82 -9.14
N PRO A 84 0.21 -18.30 -8.13
CA PRO A 84 0.32 -17.80 -6.76
C PRO A 84 1.74 -17.81 -6.19
N ALA A 85 2.54 -18.84 -6.51
CA ALA A 85 3.92 -18.96 -6.05
C ALA A 85 4.83 -17.86 -6.64
N ASP A 86 4.61 -17.51 -7.91
CA ASP A 86 5.38 -16.49 -8.61
C ASP A 86 4.96 -15.09 -8.14
N ALA A 87 3.67 -14.86 -7.94
CA ALA A 87 3.14 -13.62 -7.35
C ALA A 87 3.71 -13.40 -5.92
N ALA A 88 3.80 -14.46 -5.12
CA ALA A 88 4.43 -14.40 -3.79
C ALA A 88 5.93 -14.07 -3.88
N ALA A 89 6.66 -14.73 -4.78
CA ALA A 89 8.09 -14.50 -4.96
C ALA A 89 8.38 -13.06 -5.41
N LEU A 90 7.56 -12.52 -6.32
CA LEU A 90 7.62 -11.15 -6.79
C LEU A 90 7.36 -10.16 -5.65
N ASN A 91 6.24 -10.28 -4.95
CA ASN A 91 5.89 -9.38 -3.83
C ASN A 91 6.95 -9.40 -2.72
N ARG A 92 7.49 -10.57 -2.37
CA ARG A 92 8.59 -10.69 -1.41
C ARG A 92 9.85 -9.97 -1.89
N THR A 93 10.14 -10.03 -3.19
CA THR A 93 11.31 -9.36 -3.78
C THR A 93 11.12 -7.85 -3.78
N ILE A 94 9.93 -7.37 -4.15
CA ILE A 94 9.61 -5.94 -4.10
C ILE A 94 9.69 -5.42 -2.66
N GLY A 95 9.12 -6.14 -1.69
CA GLY A 95 9.24 -5.79 -0.27
C GLY A 95 10.69 -5.65 0.20
N ARG A 96 11.57 -6.59 -0.18
CA ARG A 96 13.02 -6.51 0.15
C ARG A 96 13.69 -5.30 -0.49
N ASN A 97 13.36 -5.00 -1.75
CA ASN A 97 13.95 -3.87 -2.46
C ASN A 97 13.47 -2.54 -1.87
N ILE A 98 12.20 -2.43 -1.44
CA ILE A 98 11.68 -1.27 -0.72
C ILE A 98 12.42 -1.10 0.62
N ALA A 99 12.57 -2.18 1.40
CA ALA A 99 13.29 -2.13 2.67
C ALA A 99 14.76 -1.68 2.48
N ALA A 100 15.45 -2.19 1.45
CA ALA A 100 16.81 -1.76 1.13
C ALA A 100 16.87 -0.29 0.69
N ALA A 101 15.97 0.15 -0.20
CA ALA A 101 15.95 1.52 -0.71
C ALA A 101 15.60 2.56 0.38
N THR A 102 14.66 2.24 1.27
CA THR A 102 14.32 3.10 2.43
C THR A 102 15.49 3.20 3.41
N ALA A 103 16.18 2.10 3.70
CA ALA A 103 17.39 2.12 4.52
C ALA A 103 18.53 2.94 3.89
N ALA A 104 18.71 2.84 2.56
CA ALA A 104 19.75 3.57 1.84
C ALA A 104 19.49 5.08 1.73
N THR A 105 18.22 5.49 1.63
CA THR A 105 17.84 6.92 1.49
C THR A 105 17.59 7.59 2.83
N GLY A 106 17.30 6.83 3.89
CA GLY A 106 16.82 7.36 5.16
C GLY A 106 15.39 7.92 5.09
N ARG A 107 14.68 7.72 3.97
CA ARG A 107 13.28 8.12 3.80
C ARG A 107 12.38 6.90 4.05
N GLY A 108 11.43 7.04 4.96
CA GLY A 108 10.51 5.97 5.31
C GLY A 108 9.51 5.70 4.18
N ALA A 109 8.89 4.52 4.19
CA ALA A 109 7.80 4.19 3.27
C ALA A 109 6.59 3.65 4.01
N ALA A 110 5.40 4.04 3.57
CA ALA A 110 4.15 3.35 3.83
C ALA A 110 3.77 2.58 2.57
N VAL A 111 3.34 1.32 2.70
CA VAL A 111 3.07 0.47 1.54
C VAL A 111 1.59 0.09 1.49
N VAL A 112 0.98 0.26 0.33
CA VAL A 112 -0.40 -0.16 0.06
C VAL A 112 -0.37 -1.21 -1.04
N SER A 113 -0.93 -2.38 -0.77
CA SER A 113 -1.24 -3.37 -1.81
C SER A 113 -2.63 -3.07 -2.37
N ARG A 114 -2.67 -2.58 -3.60
CA ARG A 114 -3.90 -2.30 -4.34
C ARG A 114 -4.24 -3.54 -5.16
N SER A 115 -5.37 -4.14 -4.83
CA SER A 115 -5.92 -5.30 -5.54
C SER A 115 -7.20 -4.90 -6.29
N ASP A 116 -7.80 -5.85 -7.00
CA ASP A 116 -9.04 -5.66 -7.74
C ASP A 116 -10.25 -5.54 -6.80
N SER A 117 -11.20 -4.66 -7.14
CA SER A 117 -12.46 -4.45 -6.38
C SER A 117 -13.32 -5.70 -6.21
N THR A 118 -13.15 -6.72 -7.06
CA THR A 118 -13.85 -8.02 -6.92
C THR A 118 -13.01 -9.10 -6.24
N LEU A 119 -11.93 -8.70 -5.56
CA LEU A 119 -10.97 -9.56 -4.85
C LEU A 119 -10.29 -10.60 -5.75
N ARG A 120 -10.19 -10.31 -7.06
CA ARG A 120 -9.37 -11.11 -7.97
C ARG A 120 -7.89 -10.85 -7.69
N GLY A 121 -7.10 -11.91 -7.77
CA GLY A 121 -5.68 -11.88 -7.40
C GLY A 121 -5.40 -13.00 -6.41
N HIS A 122 -4.32 -12.86 -5.64
CA HIS A 122 -3.87 -13.91 -4.73
C HIS A 122 -3.90 -13.44 -3.28
N PHE A 123 -4.94 -12.72 -2.86
CA PHE A 123 -5.12 -12.38 -1.45
C PHE A 123 -5.34 -13.65 -0.61
N PRO A 124 -4.67 -13.84 0.55
CA PRO A 124 -3.69 -12.95 1.19
C PRO A 124 -2.21 -13.25 0.85
N VAL A 125 -1.94 -14.19 -0.06
CA VAL A 125 -0.58 -14.61 -0.43
C VAL A 125 0.32 -13.44 -0.82
N GLU A 126 -0.19 -12.48 -1.60
CA GLU A 126 0.59 -11.29 -2.02
C GLU A 126 0.91 -10.38 -0.84
N THR A 127 -0.08 -10.08 0.02
CA THR A 127 0.09 -9.22 1.19
C THR A 127 1.03 -9.84 2.23
N ASP A 128 0.92 -11.16 2.46
CA ASP A 128 1.78 -11.88 3.40
C ASP A 128 3.23 -11.93 2.90
N ALA A 129 3.42 -12.20 1.60
CA ALA A 129 4.75 -12.24 1.00
C ALA A 129 5.41 -10.85 0.99
N LEU A 130 4.64 -9.81 0.71
CA LEU A 130 5.08 -8.42 0.78
C LEU A 130 5.50 -8.02 2.19
N ALA A 131 4.67 -8.33 3.20
CA ALA A 131 4.97 -8.05 4.60
C ALA A 131 6.26 -8.74 5.05
N ALA A 132 6.42 -10.02 4.70
CA ALA A 132 7.65 -10.77 4.95
C ALA A 132 8.87 -10.15 4.24
N GLY A 133 8.70 -9.64 3.02
CA GLY A 133 9.76 -8.98 2.26
C GLY A 133 10.20 -7.65 2.89
N LEU A 134 9.25 -6.87 3.40
CA LEU A 134 9.51 -5.61 4.10
C LEU A 134 10.24 -5.81 5.45
N GLY A 135 10.24 -7.05 5.99
CA GLY A 135 10.78 -7.34 7.31
C GLY A 135 9.99 -6.66 8.44
N ALA A 136 8.74 -6.27 8.17
CA ALA A 136 7.88 -5.59 9.12
C ALA A 136 6.88 -6.57 9.74
N HIS A 137 6.62 -6.39 11.03
CA HIS A 137 5.50 -7.02 11.70
C HIS A 137 4.33 -6.02 11.73
N PHE A 138 3.18 -6.41 11.19
CA PHE A 138 1.97 -5.60 11.21
C PHE A 138 0.98 -6.19 12.22
N ASP A 139 0.49 -5.37 13.15
CA ASP A 139 -0.50 -5.80 14.15
C ASP A 139 -1.91 -5.97 13.56
N GLY A 140 -2.13 -5.47 12.35
CA GLY A 140 -3.40 -5.59 11.63
C GLY A 140 -3.26 -5.28 10.15
N LEU A 141 -4.17 -5.86 9.36
CA LEU A 141 -4.36 -5.57 7.95
C LEU A 141 -5.69 -4.86 7.76
N LEU A 142 -5.67 -3.68 7.17
CA LEU A 142 -6.88 -2.94 6.78
C LEU A 142 -7.25 -3.29 5.34
N LEU A 143 -8.32 -4.06 5.15
CA LEU A 143 -8.86 -4.40 3.84
C LEU A 143 -10.00 -3.43 3.50
N ILE A 144 -9.82 -2.64 2.43
CA ILE A 144 -10.81 -1.68 1.91
C ILE A 144 -11.06 -2.03 0.43
N PRO A 145 -12.03 -2.92 0.13
CA PRO A 145 -12.36 -3.33 -1.23
C PRO A 145 -12.98 -2.20 -2.06
#